data_AF-A0AAN8IBB4-F1
#
_entry.id   AF-A0AAN8IBB4-F1
#
_cell.length_a   1.000
_cell.length_b   1.000
_cell.length_c   1.000
_cell.angle_alpha   90.00
_cell.angle_beta   90.00
_cell.angle_gamma   90.00
#
_symmetry.space_group_name_H-M   'P 1'
#
loop_
_entity.id
_entity.type
_entity.pdbx_description
1 polymer ?
#
loop_
_entity_poly.entity_id
_entity_poly.type
_entity_poly.pdbx_seq_one_letter_code
_entity_poly.pdbx_strand_id
1 'polypeptide(L)'
;DVGCLDATRVKLEYYGGDDYIHANYVGTPTSSRRFICTQAPLEKTCKEFWFMCMQDRVEFIVMLCNFVEKGAKKCFEYFPTSNGSLTFGEITVTFAGSTMVSL
;
A
#
# COMPACT_ATOMS: atom_id res chain seq x y z
N ASP A 1 -16.29 4.00 11.75
CA ASP A 1 -15.16 3.07 11.58
C ASP A 1 -15.24 2.46 10.18
N VAL A 2 -14.11 2.06 9.58
CA VAL A 2 -14.04 1.45 8.24
C VAL A 2 -13.56 0.02 8.39
N GLY A 3 -14.50 -0.93 8.28
CA GLY A 3 -14.20 -2.36 8.39
C GLY A 3 -13.48 -2.91 7.15
N CYS A 4 -12.68 -3.96 7.35
CA CYS A 4 -12.12 -4.79 6.28
C CYS A 4 -13.06 -5.99 6.06
N LEU A 5 -13.60 -6.16 4.85
CA LEU A 5 -14.59 -7.21 4.59
C LEU A 5 -13.90 -8.57 4.35
N ASP A 6 -14.17 -9.56 5.19
CA ASP A 6 -13.55 -10.89 5.07
C ASP A 6 -13.75 -11.55 3.70
N ALA A 7 -14.91 -11.35 3.08
CA ALA A 7 -15.26 -11.98 1.81
C ALA A 7 -14.35 -11.55 0.64
N THR A 8 -13.78 -10.35 0.70
CA THR A 8 -12.95 -9.79 -0.38
C THR A 8 -11.60 -9.29 0.11
N ARG A 9 -11.23 -9.58 1.36
CA ARG A 9 -9.95 -9.11 1.90
C ARG A 9 -8.80 -9.73 1.13
N VAL A 10 -7.74 -8.94 0.96
CA VAL A 10 -6.47 -9.47 0.49
C VAL A 10 -5.88 -10.32 1.61
N LYS A 11 -5.31 -11.47 1.25
CA LYS A 11 -4.63 -12.37 2.18
C LYS A 11 -3.17 -12.45 1.78
N LEU A 12 -2.26 -12.19 2.72
CA LEU A 12 -0.83 -12.29 2.48
C LEU A 12 -0.39 -13.76 2.52
N GLU A 13 0.36 -14.18 1.52
CA GLU A 13 0.92 -15.53 1.39
C GLU A 13 2.28 -15.65 2.10
N TYR A 14 2.36 -15.16 3.34
CA TYR A 14 3.61 -15.19 4.12
C TYR A 14 3.86 -16.58 4.71
N TYR A 15 5.08 -17.11 4.54
CA TYR A 15 5.44 -18.39 5.15
C TYR A 15 5.56 -18.24 6.67
N GLY A 16 4.55 -18.69 7.41
CA GLY A 16 4.54 -18.72 8.88
C GLY A 16 4.17 -17.40 9.59
N GLY A 17 3.51 -16.47 8.90
CA GLY A 17 3.07 -15.18 9.46
C GLY A 17 1.55 -15.00 9.49
N ASP A 18 1.08 -13.88 10.03
CA ASP A 18 -0.32 -13.43 9.92
C ASP A 18 -0.64 -13.09 8.45
N ASP A 19 -1.81 -13.52 7.97
CA ASP A 19 -2.27 -13.29 6.58
C ASP A 19 -2.97 -11.94 6.41
N TYR A 20 -3.12 -11.17 7.50
CA TYR A 20 -3.95 -9.98 7.54
C TYR A 20 -3.25 -8.72 7.02
N ILE A 21 -3.94 -8.05 6.10
CA ILE A 21 -3.73 -6.63 5.78
C ILE A 21 -5.11 -5.98 5.60
N HIS A 22 -5.25 -4.71 6.01
CA HIS A 22 -6.50 -3.97 5.83
C HIS A 22 -6.63 -3.48 4.38
N ALA A 23 -6.98 -4.42 3.50
CA ALA A 23 -7.13 -4.22 2.08
C ALA A 23 -8.19 -5.17 1.51
N ASN A 24 -8.93 -4.71 0.51
CA ASN A 24 -9.96 -5.47 -0.18
C ASN A 24 -9.78 -5.39 -1.69
N TYR A 25 -10.00 -6.51 -2.38
CA TYR A 25 -10.18 -6.50 -3.83
C TYR A 25 -11.47 -5.79 -4.20
N VAL A 26 -11.39 -4.89 -5.18
CA VAL A 26 -12.53 -4.17 -5.74
C VAL A 26 -12.60 -4.42 -7.24
N GLY A 27 -13.73 -4.97 -7.67
CA GLY A 27 -14.00 -5.29 -9.06
C GLY A 27 -14.69 -4.16 -9.83
N THR A 28 -14.65 -4.28 -11.15
CA THR A 28 -15.53 -3.61 -12.11
C THR A 28 -16.42 -4.67 -12.78
N PRO A 29 -17.46 -4.27 -13.54
CA PRO A 29 -18.26 -5.23 -14.31
C PRO A 29 -17.45 -6.12 -15.27
N THR A 30 -16.26 -5.68 -15.67
CA THR A 30 -15.38 -6.37 -16.63
C THR A 30 -14.17 -7.05 -15.99
N SER A 31 -13.90 -6.82 -14.69
CA SER A 31 -12.76 -7.41 -13.98
C SER A 31 -13.04 -7.48 -12.49
N SER A 32 -13.23 -8.70 -11.95
CA SER A 32 -13.60 -8.91 -10.54
C SER A 32 -12.52 -8.51 -9.53
N ARG A 33 -11.27 -8.33 -9.95
CA ARG A 33 -10.13 -7.91 -9.13
C ARG A 33 -9.36 -6.80 -9.82
N ARG A 34 -10.04 -5.70 -10.13
CA ARG A 34 -9.45 -4.60 -10.90
C ARG A 34 -8.54 -3.71 -10.06
N PHE A 35 -8.89 -3.53 -8.78
CA PHE A 35 -8.20 -2.66 -7.84
C PHE A 35 -8.02 -3.36 -6.50
N ILE A 36 -7.06 -2.88 -5.74
CA ILE A 36 -6.93 -3.13 -4.31
C ILE A 36 -7.16 -1.79 -3.61
N CYS A 37 -8.18 -1.72 -2.78
CA CYS A 37 -8.40 -0.58 -1.90
C CYS A 37 -7.89 -0.95 -0.51
N THR A 38 -6.99 -0.13 0.05
CA THR A 38 -6.36 -0.38 1.35
C THR A 38 -6.32 0.90 2.17
N GLN A 39 -6.20 0.75 3.49
CA GLN A 39 -5.90 1.89 4.36
C GLN A 39 -4.53 2.51 4.01
N ALA A 40 -4.33 3.76 4.42
CA ALA A 40 -3.00 4.36 4.39
C ALA A 40 -2.02 3.53 5.24
N PRO A 41 -0.82 3.19 4.73
CA PRO A 41 0.17 2.45 5.50
C PRO A 41 0.48 3.09 6.85
N LEU A 42 0.55 2.24 7.88
CA LEU A 42 1.05 2.59 9.20
C LEU A 42 2.52 2.20 9.28
N GLU A 43 3.26 2.79 10.22
CA GLU A 43 4.68 2.47 10.47
C GLU A 43 4.93 0.96 10.56
N LYS A 44 4.09 0.27 11.34
CA LYS A 44 4.17 -1.18 11.56
C LYS A 44 3.60 -2.06 10.44
N THR A 45 3.00 -1.49 9.40
CA THR A 45 2.35 -2.25 8.31
C THR A 45 2.94 -1.96 6.93
N CYS A 46 4.05 -1.21 6.84
CA CYS A 46 4.67 -0.88 5.56
C CYS A 46 5.28 -2.10 4.88
N LYS A 47 5.82 -3.04 5.66
CA LYS A 47 6.35 -4.31 5.14
C LYS A 47 5.23 -5.11 4.45
N GLU A 48 4.10 -5.26 5.14
CA GLU A 48 2.91 -5.97 4.67
C GLU A 48 2.33 -5.30 3.42
N PHE A 49 2.28 -3.96 3.40
CA PHE A 49 1.85 -3.20 2.23
C PHE A 49 2.73 -3.49 1.00
N TRP A 50 4.05 -3.45 1.12
CA TRP A 50 4.94 -3.75 0.00
C TRP A 50 4.90 -5.21 -0.40
N PHE A 51 4.78 -6.12 0.57
CA PHE A 51 4.61 -7.54 0.28
C PHE A 51 3.32 -7.80 -0.51
N MET A 52 2.21 -7.17 -0.13
CA MET A 52 0.96 -7.20 -0.89
C MET A 52 1.17 -6.72 -2.33
N CYS A 53 1.85 -5.58 -2.52
CA CYS A 53 2.14 -5.04 -3.85
C CYS A 53 2.96 -6.02 -4.71
N MET A 54 3.99 -6.65 -4.13
CA MET A 54 4.79 -7.65 -4.86
C MET A 54 4.00 -8.92 -5.18
N GLN A 55 3.23 -9.43 -4.21
CA GLN A 55 2.40 -10.62 -4.36
C GLN A 55 1.37 -10.45 -5.48
N ASP A 56 0.63 -9.34 -5.50
CA ASP A 56 -0.40 -9.06 -6.51
C ASP A 56 0.16 -8.41 -7.79
N ARG A 57 1.50 -8.29 -7.90
CA ARG A 57 2.20 -7.67 -9.03
C ARG A 57 1.65 -6.27 -9.35
N VAL A 58 1.45 -5.46 -8.32
CA VAL A 58 0.97 -4.07 -8.44
C VAL A 58 2.02 -3.23 -9.16
N GLU A 59 1.63 -2.63 -10.28
CA GLU A 59 2.48 -1.71 -11.04
C GLU A 59 2.27 -0.24 -10.66
N PHE A 60 1.06 0.11 -10.19
CA PHE A 60 0.68 1.50 -9.90
C PHE A 60 0.03 1.62 -8.53
N ILE A 61 0.49 2.60 -7.75
CA ILE A 61 -0.10 2.99 -6.47
C ILE A 61 -0.63 4.41 -6.62
N VAL A 62 -1.91 4.61 -6.31
CA VAL A 62 -2.55 5.93 -6.29
C VAL A 62 -2.78 6.34 -4.84
N MET A 63 -1.99 7.27 -4.33
CA MET A 63 -2.13 7.82 -2.99
C MET A 63 -3.00 9.08 -3.03
N LEU A 64 -4.11 9.07 -2.29
CA LEU A 64 -5.11 10.15 -2.29
C LEU A 64 -5.09 11.02 -1.02
N CYS A 65 -4.00 10.96 -0.25
CA CYS A 65 -3.79 11.77 0.95
C CYS A 65 -2.34 12.25 1.02
N ASN A 66 -2.09 13.24 1.87
CA ASN A 66 -0.72 13.61 2.26
C ASN A 66 -0.27 12.77 3.46
N PHE A 67 1.03 12.71 3.75
CA PHE A 67 1.53 12.08 4.99
C PHE A 67 0.97 12.77 6.25
N VAL A 68 0.85 14.10 6.21
CA VAL A 68 0.29 14.92 7.28
C VAL A 68 -0.79 15.84 6.71
N GLU A 69 -1.95 15.87 7.35
CA GLU A 69 -3.06 16.75 7.00
C GLU A 69 -3.59 17.43 8.26
N LYS A 70 -3.69 18.76 8.22
CA LYS A 70 -4.18 19.57 9.36
C LYS A 70 -3.45 19.24 10.68
N GLY A 71 -2.15 18.99 10.61
CA GLY A 71 -1.31 18.66 11.77
C GLY A 71 -1.41 17.22 12.27
N ALA A 72 -2.24 16.37 11.66
CA ALA A 72 -2.38 14.96 12.02
C ALA A 72 -1.68 14.06 11.00
N LYS A 73 -0.93 13.05 11.47
CA LYS A 73 -0.39 11.99 10.61
C LYS A 73 -1.53 11.17 10.01
N LYS A 74 -1.53 11.02 8.69
CA LYS A 74 -2.53 10.26 7.92
C LYS A 74 -1.96 9.02 7.25
N CYS A 75 -0.69 9.09 6.84
CA CYS A 75 0.02 8.00 6.19
C CYS A 75 1.46 7.99 6.68
N PHE A 76 2.04 6.83 6.86
CA PHE A 76 3.48 6.69 7.07
C PHE A 76 4.23 6.86 5.74
N GLU A 77 5.49 7.28 5.80
CA GLU A 77 6.36 7.38 4.63
C GLU A 77 6.80 5.98 4.18
N TYR A 78 5.97 5.33 3.38
CA TYR A 78 6.21 3.98 2.87
C TYR A 78 7.09 3.95 1.61
N PHE A 79 7.48 5.09 1.05
CA PHE A 79 8.37 5.18 -0.11
C PHE A 79 9.35 6.35 0.05
N PRO A 80 10.57 6.27 -0.55
CA PRO A 80 11.51 7.37 -0.53
C PRO A 80 10.98 8.56 -1.35
N THR A 81 10.84 9.73 -0.71
CA THR A 81 10.35 10.97 -1.34
C THR A 81 11.45 11.75 -2.08
N SER A 82 12.70 11.35 -1.90
CA SER A 82 13.89 11.91 -2.55
C SER A 82 14.91 10.81 -2.81
N ASN A 83 16.02 11.13 -3.48
CA ASN A 83 17.09 10.17 -3.79
C ASN A 83 17.49 9.34 -2.56
N GLY A 84 17.50 8.01 -2.72
CA GLY A 84 17.84 7.07 -1.67
C GLY A 84 16.92 5.86 -1.67
N SER A 85 16.91 5.14 -0.56
CA SER A 85 16.11 3.93 -0.36
C SER A 85 15.55 3.86 1.05
N LEU A 86 14.39 3.23 1.20
CA LEU A 86 13.81 2.82 2.48
C LEU A 86 13.72 1.29 2.53
N THR A 87 13.99 0.71 3.70
CA THR A 87 13.93 -0.73 3.91
C THR A 87 12.83 -1.07 4.91
N PHE A 88 11.95 -2.00 4.52
CA PHE A 88 10.82 -2.50 5.31
C PHE A 88 10.94 -4.02 5.44
N GLY A 89 11.57 -4.48 6.52
CA GLY A 89 11.96 -5.89 6.65
C GLY A 89 12.98 -6.27 5.59
N GLU A 90 12.66 -7.26 4.77
CA GLU A 90 13.51 -7.75 3.66
C GLU A 90 13.30 -6.96 2.35
N ILE A 91 12.35 -6.03 2.31
CA ILE A 91 12.00 -5.29 1.09
C ILE A 91 12.69 -3.94 1.10
N THR A 92 13.45 -3.63 0.05
CA THR A 92 14.08 -2.31 -0.14
C THR A 92 13.43 -1.59 -1.31
N VAL A 93 12.91 -0.39 -1.06
CA VAL A 93 12.26 0.49 -2.04
C VAL A 93 13.23 1.61 -2.37
N THR A 94 13.62 1.72 -3.63
CA THR A 94 14.61 2.71 -4.09
C THR A 94 13.95 3.75 -4.98
N PHE A 95 14.27 5.01 -4.73
CA PHE A 95 13.82 6.11 -5.57
C PHE A 95 14.51 6.06 -6.92
N ALA A 96 13.73 6.01 -8.01
CA ALA A 96 14.24 6.03 -9.38
C ALA A 96 14.14 7.41 -10.04
N GLY A 97 13.15 8.22 -9.65
CA GLY A 97 12.89 9.53 -10.24
C GLY A 97 11.48 10.02 -9.89
N SER A 98 11.22 11.31 -10.13
CA SER A 98 9.89 11.90 -9.96
C SER A 98 9.63 12.95 -11.05
N THR A 99 8.36 13.19 -11.34
CA THR A 99 7.91 14.27 -12.22
C THR A 99 6.72 14.93 -11.55
N MET A 100 6.84 16.24 -11.32
CA MET A 100 5.73 17.03 -10.81
C MET A 100 4.79 17.34 -11.97
N VAL A 101 3.53 16.98 -11.82
CA VAL A 101 2.47 17.33 -12.78
C VAL A 101 1.68 18.47 -12.17
N SER A 102 1.76 19.66 -12.77
CA SER A 102 0.84 20.76 -12.47
C SER A 102 -0.49 20.51 -13.17
N LEU A 103 -1.58 20.60 -12.41
CA LEU A 103 -2.94 20.68 -12.95
C LEU A 103 -3.24 22.08 -13.49
#